data_AF-A0A944H051-F1
#
_entry.id   AF-A0A944H051-F1
#
_cell.length_a   1.000
_cell.length_b   1.000
_cell.length_c   1.000
_cell.angle_alpha   90.00
_cell.angle_beta   90.00
_cell.angle_gamma   90.00
#
_symmetry.space_group_name_H-M   'P 1'
#
loop_
_entity.id
_entity.type
_entity.pdbx_description
1 polymer ?
#
loop_
_entity_poly.entity_id
_entity_poly.type
_entity_poly.pdbx_seq_one_letter_code
_entity_poly.pdbx_strand_id
1 'polypeptide(L)'
;MNSELLDQISHQMGANGLPYAIPIHPNLVHLTLGLFIIAIIFDILGVFFPLEKWLFNFLGIKVERSQLFDVGWYNIFAASVITFFTVGAGFYEMLLAAPPADIKSPWGMLAMPTMMWHGVGGVLLLAMMVGMTFWRGWQRYVIGKHEEREVQISYLVVGVIIMLLMYFHGTLGAHLAADFGVHNTADKLLRAGQDINQIFGNR
;
A
#
# COMPACT_ATOMS: atom_id res chain seq x y z
N MET A 1 -0.32 -26.34 -12.26
CA MET A 1 0.98 -25.64 -12.27
C MET A 1 2.05 -26.70 -12.43
N ASN A 2 2.97 -26.59 -13.38
CA ASN A 2 3.90 -27.68 -13.70
C ASN A 2 4.94 -27.82 -12.57
N SER A 3 4.91 -28.94 -11.84
CA SER A 3 5.77 -29.18 -10.66
C SER A 3 7.26 -29.10 -10.99
N GLU A 4 7.65 -29.51 -12.20
CA GLU A 4 9.03 -29.42 -12.68
C GLU A 4 9.55 -27.97 -12.76
N LEU A 5 8.69 -27.01 -13.06
CA LEU A 5 9.07 -25.59 -13.21
C LEU A 5 9.27 -24.95 -11.83
N LEU A 6 8.47 -25.34 -10.84
CA LEU A 6 8.68 -24.94 -9.45
C LEU A 6 9.95 -25.56 -8.87
N ASP A 7 10.24 -26.82 -9.16
CA ASP A 7 11.48 -27.49 -8.71
C ASP A 7 12.72 -26.82 -9.29
N GLN A 8 12.69 -26.41 -10.57
CA GLN A 8 13.79 -25.67 -11.21
C GLN A 8 14.04 -24.30 -10.56
N ILE A 9 12.98 -23.59 -10.15
CA ILE A 9 13.09 -22.28 -9.51
C ILE A 9 13.39 -22.41 -8.00
N SER A 10 13.04 -23.54 -7.38
CA SER A 10 13.21 -23.77 -5.95
C SER A 10 14.66 -23.59 -5.48
N HIS A 11 15.63 -24.01 -6.29
CA HIS A 11 17.07 -23.84 -6.02
C HIS A 11 17.53 -22.38 -6.01
N GLN A 12 16.75 -21.46 -6.58
CA GLN A 12 17.03 -20.03 -6.60
C GLN A 12 16.28 -19.27 -5.50
N MET A 13 15.43 -19.94 -4.72
CA MET A 13 14.58 -19.31 -3.72
C MET A 13 15.28 -19.25 -2.36
N GLY A 14 15.27 -18.08 -1.73
CA GLY A 14 15.76 -17.87 -0.37
C GLY A 14 14.79 -18.42 0.67
N ALA A 15 15.13 -18.24 1.96
CA ALA A 15 14.35 -18.79 3.08
C ALA A 15 12.92 -18.24 3.20
N ASN A 16 12.62 -17.10 2.57
CA ASN A 16 11.26 -16.56 2.43
C ASN A 16 10.46 -17.18 1.26
N GLY A 17 11.07 -18.02 0.42
CA GLY A 17 10.46 -18.54 -0.81
C GLY A 17 10.35 -17.50 -1.93
N LEU A 18 11.31 -16.57 -2.00
CA LEU A 18 11.47 -15.59 -3.07
C LEU A 18 12.93 -15.60 -3.57
N PRO A 19 13.22 -15.17 -4.81
CA PRO A 19 14.59 -15.07 -5.33
C PRO A 19 15.39 -13.88 -4.75
N TYR A 20 14.82 -13.17 -3.78
CA TYR A 20 15.43 -12.03 -3.10
C TYR A 20 15.11 -12.07 -1.61
N ALA A 21 16.00 -11.50 -0.79
CA ALA A 21 15.93 -11.63 0.66
C ALA A 21 14.77 -10.85 1.31
N ILE A 22 14.39 -9.71 0.73
CA ILE A 22 13.41 -8.78 1.32
C ILE A 22 12.20 -8.69 0.39
N PRO A 23 10.99 -9.09 0.84
CA PRO A 23 9.75 -8.92 0.08
C PRO A 23 9.59 -7.48 -0.43
N ILE A 24 9.36 -7.32 -1.73
CA ILE A 24 9.29 -6.00 -2.38
C ILE A 24 7.89 -5.42 -2.21
N HIS A 25 6.86 -6.25 -2.38
CA HIS A 25 5.47 -5.85 -2.29
C HIS A 25 5.14 -5.07 -1.00
N PRO A 26 5.40 -5.57 0.22
CA PRO A 26 5.03 -4.84 1.43
C PRO A 26 5.78 -3.51 1.57
N ASN A 27 7.03 -3.39 1.09
CA ASN A 27 7.74 -2.11 1.10
C ASN A 27 7.07 -1.09 0.17
N LEU A 28 6.67 -1.52 -1.02
CA LEU A 28 5.92 -0.68 -1.96
C LEU A 28 4.52 -0.34 -1.43
N VAL A 29 3.87 -1.23 -0.67
CA VAL A 29 2.59 -0.95 0.01
C VAL A 29 2.73 0.23 0.98
N HIS A 30 3.77 0.23 1.84
CA HIS A 30 4.00 1.35 2.77
C HIS A 30 4.23 2.67 2.03
N LEU A 31 5.00 2.64 0.94
CA LEU A 31 5.24 3.83 0.12
C LEU A 31 3.96 4.32 -0.56
N THR A 32 3.19 3.43 -1.19
CA THR A 32 1.87 3.72 -1.79
C THR A 32 0.94 4.37 -0.77
N LEU A 33 0.82 3.78 0.43
CA LEU A 33 -0.03 4.29 1.51
C LEU A 33 0.43 5.67 1.96
N GLY A 34 1.73 5.83 2.26
CA GLY A 34 2.30 7.09 2.73
C GLY A 34 2.03 8.22 1.74
N LEU A 35 2.32 8.00 0.46
CA LEU A 35 2.10 9.01 -0.58
C LEU A 35 0.62 9.36 -0.73
N PHE A 36 -0.27 8.37 -0.78
CA PHE A 36 -1.71 8.65 -0.91
C PHE A 36 -2.27 9.42 0.29
N ILE A 37 -1.90 9.02 1.52
CA ILE A 37 -2.32 9.67 2.75
C ILE A 37 -1.81 11.12 2.80
N ILE A 38 -0.52 11.33 2.50
CA ILE A 38 0.06 12.68 2.42
C ILE A 38 -0.69 13.51 1.39
N ALA A 39 -1.01 12.94 0.23
CA ALA A 39 -1.74 13.67 -0.81
C ALA A 39 -3.08 14.22 -0.30
N ILE A 40 -3.91 13.34 0.27
CA ILE A 40 -5.24 13.72 0.76
C ILE A 40 -5.15 14.67 1.96
N ILE A 41 -4.22 14.46 2.89
CA ILE A 41 -4.00 15.37 4.03
C ILE A 41 -3.67 16.77 3.51
N PHE A 42 -2.69 16.91 2.61
CA PHE A 42 -2.30 18.23 2.11
C PHE A 42 -3.39 18.91 1.29
N ASP A 43 -4.22 18.15 0.59
CA ASP A 43 -5.41 18.70 -0.07
C ASP A 43 -6.47 19.19 0.93
N ILE A 44 -6.67 18.48 2.05
CA ILE A 44 -7.53 18.92 3.16
C ILE A 44 -6.97 20.21 3.76
N LEU A 45 -5.67 20.25 4.11
CA LEU A 45 -5.02 21.45 4.65
C LEU A 45 -5.15 22.63 3.68
N GLY A 46 -4.97 22.39 2.37
CA GLY A 46 -5.17 23.40 1.34
C GLY A 46 -6.60 23.90 1.27
N VAL A 47 -7.61 23.03 1.38
CA VAL A 47 -9.03 23.44 1.39
C VAL A 47 -9.38 24.25 2.64
N PHE A 48 -8.91 23.82 3.82
CA PHE A 48 -9.19 24.46 5.12
C PHE A 48 -8.14 25.48 5.57
N PHE A 49 -7.25 25.88 4.67
CA PHE A 49 -6.14 26.80 4.95
C PHE A 49 -6.52 28.06 5.74
N PRO A 50 -7.68 28.73 5.52
CA PRO A 50 -8.05 29.89 6.33
C PRO A 50 -8.21 29.59 7.83
N LEU A 51 -8.62 28.38 8.20
CA LEU A 51 -8.76 27.94 9.59
C LEU A 51 -7.39 27.59 10.20
N GLU A 52 -6.50 27.00 9.40
CA GLU A 52 -5.21 26.48 9.85
C GLU A 52 -4.08 27.52 9.81
N LYS A 53 -4.29 28.65 9.12
CA LYS A 53 -3.32 29.73 8.99
C LYS A 53 -2.78 30.22 10.34
N TRP A 54 -3.61 30.22 11.38
CA TRP A 54 -3.18 30.56 12.74
C TRP A 54 -2.09 29.61 13.26
N LEU A 55 -2.21 28.31 13.01
CA LEU A 55 -1.23 27.31 13.45
C LEU A 55 0.10 27.47 12.73
N PHE A 56 0.10 27.67 11.41
CA PHE A 56 1.33 27.91 10.65
C PHE A 56 2.04 29.18 11.09
N ASN A 57 1.28 30.25 11.36
CA ASN A 57 1.83 31.49 11.91
C ASN A 57 2.40 31.30 13.31
N PHE A 58 1.72 30.54 14.17
CA PHE A 58 2.20 30.21 15.52
C PHE A 58 3.52 29.44 15.47
N LEU A 59 3.68 28.52 14.51
CA LEU A 59 4.91 27.75 14.29
C LEU A 59 5.99 28.53 13.50
N GLY A 60 5.71 29.76 13.06
CA GLY A 60 6.64 30.57 12.26
C GLY A 60 6.90 30.02 10.84
N ILE A 61 6.03 29.14 10.34
CA ILE A 61 6.19 28.50 9.03
C ILE A 61 5.48 29.33 7.97
N LYS A 62 6.22 29.81 6.97
CA LYS A 62 5.64 30.46 5.79
C LYS A 62 5.14 29.38 4.83
N VAL A 63 3.82 29.27 4.70
CA VAL A 63 3.15 28.33 3.79
C VAL A 63 2.19 29.10 2.90
N GLU A 64 2.26 28.86 1.61
CA GLU A 64 1.23 29.31 0.65
C GLU A 64 0.25 28.19 0.37
N ARG A 65 -1.02 28.55 0.16
CA ARG A 65 -2.10 27.59 -0.10
C ARG A 65 -1.84 26.72 -1.34
N SER A 66 -1.30 27.33 -2.40
CA SER A 66 -0.90 26.65 -3.65
C SER A 66 0.16 25.57 -3.40
N GLN A 67 1.12 25.83 -2.51
CA GLN A 67 2.17 24.86 -2.16
C GLN A 67 1.58 23.61 -1.49
N LEU A 68 0.52 23.75 -0.69
CA LEU A 68 -0.18 22.59 -0.11
C LEU A 68 -0.83 21.75 -1.20
N PHE A 69 -1.50 22.38 -2.17
CA PHE A 69 -2.08 21.67 -3.31
C PHE A 69 -1.02 21.05 -4.22
N ASP A 70 0.15 21.65 -4.38
CA ASP A 70 1.27 21.07 -5.12
C ASP A 70 1.77 19.78 -4.45
N VAL A 71 1.95 19.79 -3.13
CA VAL A 71 2.31 18.57 -2.38
C VAL A 71 1.25 17.50 -2.58
N GLY A 72 -0.03 17.86 -2.47
CA GLY A 72 -1.15 16.97 -2.75
C GLY A 72 -1.08 16.31 -4.13
N TRP A 73 -0.87 17.12 -5.16
CA TRP A 73 -0.82 16.68 -6.56
C TRP A 73 0.32 15.71 -6.84
N TYR A 74 1.55 16.08 -6.46
CA TYR A 74 2.71 15.24 -6.76
C TYR A 74 2.67 13.92 -5.99
N ASN A 75 2.14 13.93 -4.77
CA ASN A 75 2.00 12.71 -3.98
C ASN A 75 0.94 11.77 -4.56
N ILE A 76 -0.24 12.25 -4.98
CA ILE A 76 -1.25 11.34 -5.55
C ILE A 76 -0.81 10.77 -6.90
N PHE A 77 -0.13 11.57 -7.72
CA PHE A 77 0.46 11.11 -8.97
C PHE A 77 1.53 10.03 -8.72
N ALA A 78 2.48 10.30 -7.82
CA ALA A 78 3.51 9.33 -7.46
C ALA A 78 2.90 8.06 -6.86
N ALA A 79 1.90 8.19 -5.98
CA ALA A 79 1.18 7.08 -5.40
C ALA A 79 0.56 6.19 -6.48
N SER A 80 -0.13 6.77 -7.47
CA SER A 80 -0.69 5.99 -8.59
C SER A 80 0.37 5.24 -9.39
N VAL A 81 1.49 5.89 -9.73
CA VAL A 81 2.58 5.25 -10.47
C VAL A 81 3.17 4.09 -9.66
N ILE A 82 3.47 4.32 -8.38
CA ILE A 82 4.06 3.32 -7.49
C ILE A 82 3.10 2.14 -7.28
N THR A 83 1.80 2.38 -7.18
CA THR A 83 0.81 1.30 -6.99
C THR A 83 0.79 0.28 -8.12
N PHE A 84 1.15 0.65 -9.37
CA PHE A 84 1.33 -0.35 -10.43
C PHE A 84 2.43 -1.37 -10.07
N PHE A 85 3.55 -0.89 -9.55
CA PHE A 85 4.64 -1.73 -9.09
C PHE A 85 4.25 -2.50 -7.82
N THR A 86 3.53 -1.86 -6.90
CA THR A 86 3.00 -2.51 -5.68
C THR A 86 2.14 -3.71 -6.02
N VAL A 87 1.18 -3.55 -6.94
CA VAL A 87 0.27 -4.61 -7.38
C VAL A 87 1.03 -5.67 -8.19
N GLY A 88 1.92 -5.25 -9.10
CA GLY A 88 2.73 -6.18 -9.89
C GLY A 88 3.62 -7.09 -9.03
N ALA A 89 4.34 -6.50 -8.06
CA ALA A 89 5.12 -7.26 -7.08
C ALA A 89 4.22 -8.18 -6.24
N GLY A 90 3.04 -7.71 -5.82
CA GLY A 90 2.08 -8.51 -5.06
C GLY A 90 1.62 -9.76 -5.81
N PHE A 91 1.29 -9.63 -7.09
CA PHE A 91 0.94 -10.79 -7.91
C PHE A 91 2.11 -11.76 -8.10
N TYR A 92 3.31 -11.25 -8.34
CA TYR A 92 4.50 -12.07 -8.48
C TYR A 92 4.79 -12.88 -7.20
N GLU A 93 4.76 -12.23 -6.04
CA GLU A 93 4.95 -12.88 -4.75
C GLU A 93 3.83 -13.90 -4.47
N MET A 94 2.56 -13.56 -4.74
CA MET A 94 1.43 -14.50 -4.63
C MET A 94 1.60 -15.77 -5.48
N LEU A 95 2.16 -15.68 -6.69
CA LEU A 95 2.42 -16.85 -7.55
C LEU A 95 3.45 -17.82 -6.95
N LEU A 96 4.34 -17.32 -6.08
CA LEU A 96 5.37 -18.09 -5.40
C LEU A 96 4.97 -18.49 -3.98
N ALA A 97 3.80 -18.07 -3.51
CA ALA A 97 3.31 -18.36 -2.17
C ALA A 97 2.75 -19.79 -2.07
N ALA A 98 3.02 -20.44 -0.94
CA ALA A 98 2.45 -21.73 -0.55
C ALA A 98 1.61 -21.55 0.73
N PRO A 99 0.36 -21.08 0.61
CA PRO A 99 -0.46 -20.76 1.77
C PRO A 99 -0.91 -22.02 2.53
N PRO A 100 -0.93 -22.01 3.88
CA PRO A 100 -1.44 -23.12 4.69
C PRO A 100 -2.95 -23.31 4.49
N ALA A 101 -3.42 -24.56 4.54
CA ALA A 101 -4.82 -24.89 4.25
C ALA A 101 -5.74 -24.93 5.48
N ASP A 102 -5.16 -25.00 6.67
CA ASP A 102 -5.83 -25.33 7.94
C ASP A 102 -5.84 -24.18 8.96
N ILE A 103 -5.07 -23.12 8.71
CA ILE A 103 -4.98 -21.95 9.58
C ILE A 103 -6.03 -20.90 9.20
N LYS A 104 -6.66 -20.30 10.21
CA LYS A 104 -7.58 -19.16 10.06
C LYS A 104 -6.96 -17.88 10.62
N SER A 105 -7.22 -16.76 9.94
CA SER A 105 -6.91 -15.41 10.43
C SER A 105 -7.88 -14.98 11.56
N PRO A 106 -7.59 -13.89 12.28
CA PRO A 106 -8.51 -13.29 13.26
C PRO A 106 -9.91 -12.96 12.70
N TRP A 107 -10.03 -12.76 11.37
CA TRP A 107 -11.31 -12.56 10.69
C TRP A 107 -12.03 -13.88 10.33
N GLY A 108 -11.52 -15.02 10.78
CA GLY A 108 -12.07 -16.35 10.51
C GLY A 108 -11.84 -16.84 9.08
N MET A 109 -11.07 -16.12 8.27
CA MET A 109 -10.79 -16.47 6.87
C MET A 109 -9.60 -17.42 6.77
N LEU A 110 -9.66 -18.36 5.82
CA LEU A 110 -8.53 -19.21 5.43
C LEU A 110 -7.55 -18.44 4.52
N ALA A 111 -6.31 -18.92 4.43
CA ALA A 111 -5.24 -18.26 3.69
C ALA A 111 -5.55 -18.04 2.20
N MET A 112 -6.06 -19.05 1.50
CA MET A 112 -6.34 -18.93 0.06
C MET A 112 -7.45 -17.90 -0.25
N PRO A 113 -8.63 -17.92 0.41
CA PRO A 113 -9.61 -16.84 0.28
C PRO A 113 -9.06 -15.45 0.63
N THR A 114 -8.27 -15.32 1.71
CA THR A 114 -7.66 -14.03 2.08
C THR A 114 -6.74 -13.53 0.97
N MET A 115 -5.91 -14.41 0.40
CA MET A 115 -5.01 -14.09 -0.70
C MET A 115 -5.77 -13.65 -1.96
N MET A 116 -6.89 -14.30 -2.28
CA MET A 116 -7.73 -13.90 -3.42
C MET A 116 -8.38 -12.53 -3.22
N TRP A 117 -8.97 -12.28 -2.04
CA TRP A 117 -9.57 -10.98 -1.72
C TRP A 117 -8.54 -9.86 -1.67
N HIS A 118 -7.34 -10.15 -1.19
CA HIS A 118 -6.21 -9.23 -1.24
C HIS A 118 -5.71 -9.00 -2.69
N GLY A 119 -5.63 -10.03 -3.53
CA GLY A 119 -5.27 -9.85 -4.95
C GLY A 119 -6.27 -8.97 -5.70
N VAL A 120 -7.56 -9.31 -5.65
CA VAL A 120 -8.63 -8.55 -6.34
C VAL A 120 -8.79 -7.15 -5.75
N GLY A 121 -8.73 -7.02 -4.42
CA GLY A 121 -8.80 -5.73 -3.75
C GLY A 121 -7.67 -4.80 -4.14
N GLY A 122 -6.46 -5.32 -4.37
CA GLY A 122 -5.31 -4.53 -4.80
C GLY A 122 -5.52 -3.93 -6.19
N VAL A 123 -6.06 -4.72 -7.14
CA VAL A 123 -6.42 -4.24 -8.48
C VAL A 123 -7.51 -3.17 -8.42
N LEU A 124 -8.52 -3.38 -7.57
CA LEU A 124 -9.60 -2.42 -7.40
C LEU A 124 -9.09 -1.08 -6.82
N LEU A 125 -8.22 -1.13 -5.80
CA LEU A 125 -7.59 0.06 -5.23
C LEU A 125 -6.69 0.77 -6.25
N LEU A 126 -5.93 0.04 -7.06
CA LEU A 126 -5.16 0.62 -8.16
C LEU A 126 -6.07 1.42 -9.10
N ALA A 127 -7.19 0.83 -9.54
CA ALA A 127 -8.14 1.51 -10.42
C ALA A 127 -8.72 2.78 -9.76
N MET A 128 -9.08 2.70 -8.48
CA MET A 128 -9.55 3.87 -7.73
C MET A 128 -8.49 4.97 -7.60
N MET A 129 -7.25 4.62 -7.29
CA MET A 129 -6.15 5.58 -7.16
C MET A 129 -5.85 6.26 -8.50
N VAL A 130 -5.82 5.52 -9.59
CA VAL A 130 -5.64 6.08 -10.94
C VAL A 130 -6.81 7.01 -11.28
N GLY A 131 -8.05 6.59 -11.02
CA GLY A 131 -9.24 7.43 -11.21
C GLY A 131 -9.19 8.73 -10.40
N MET A 132 -8.76 8.66 -9.14
CA MET A 132 -8.55 9.82 -8.28
C MET A 132 -7.48 10.77 -8.83
N THR A 133 -6.36 10.23 -9.32
CA THR A 133 -5.29 11.05 -9.94
C THR A 133 -5.79 11.76 -11.20
N PHE A 134 -6.58 11.09 -12.04
CA PHE A 134 -7.20 11.73 -13.19
C PHE A 134 -8.20 12.82 -12.76
N TRP A 135 -9.07 12.54 -11.79
CA TRP A 135 -10.01 13.53 -11.27
C TRP A 135 -9.27 14.74 -10.68
N ARG A 136 -8.18 14.50 -9.95
CA ARG A 136 -7.35 15.56 -9.40
C ARG A 136 -6.66 16.37 -10.50
N GLY A 137 -6.10 15.71 -11.52
CA GLY A 137 -5.47 16.37 -12.66
C GLY A 137 -6.46 17.22 -13.43
N TRP A 138 -7.70 16.74 -13.58
CA TRP A 138 -8.79 17.51 -14.17
C TRP A 138 -9.12 18.77 -13.35
N GLN A 139 -9.23 18.64 -12.03
CA GLN A 139 -9.42 19.78 -11.13
C GLN A 139 -8.27 20.80 -11.26
N ARG A 140 -7.02 20.33 -11.33
CA ARG A 140 -5.84 21.22 -11.42
C ARG A 140 -5.71 21.93 -12.76
N TYR A 141 -5.84 21.21 -13.87
CA TYR A 141 -5.50 21.75 -15.20
C TYR A 141 -6.68 22.26 -16.01
N VAL A 142 -7.92 21.86 -15.67
CA VAL A 142 -9.12 22.20 -16.44
C VAL A 142 -10.07 23.10 -15.66
N ILE A 143 -10.44 22.73 -14.42
CA ILE A 143 -11.46 23.46 -13.65
C ILE A 143 -10.85 24.60 -12.83
N GLY A 144 -9.83 24.30 -12.02
CA GLY A 144 -9.36 25.14 -10.90
C GLY A 144 -8.21 26.08 -11.23
N LYS A 145 -7.87 26.29 -12.51
CA LYS A 145 -6.66 27.04 -12.93
C LYS A 145 -6.64 28.51 -12.44
N HIS A 146 -7.78 29.03 -11.99
CA HIS A 146 -7.96 30.41 -11.52
C HIS A 146 -8.74 30.51 -10.20
N GLU A 147 -9.01 29.40 -9.52
CA GLU A 147 -9.74 29.42 -8.25
C GLU A 147 -8.78 29.37 -7.07
N GLU A 148 -9.07 30.13 -6.01
CA GLU A 148 -8.31 30.03 -4.75
C GLU A 148 -8.41 28.63 -4.12
N ARG A 149 -9.47 27.88 -4.43
CA ARG A 149 -9.69 26.51 -3.98
C ARG A 149 -9.59 25.56 -5.17
N GLU A 150 -8.39 25.03 -5.41
CA GLU A 150 -8.11 24.11 -6.52
C GLU A 150 -8.81 22.74 -6.37
N VAL A 151 -9.28 22.39 -5.16
CA VAL A 151 -9.78 21.04 -4.84
C VAL A 151 -11.25 21.03 -4.36
N GLN A 152 -12.03 20.09 -4.88
CA GLN A 152 -13.43 19.86 -4.52
C GLN A 152 -13.57 19.01 -3.25
N ILE A 153 -14.55 19.32 -2.39
CA ILE A 153 -14.84 18.55 -1.17
C ILE A 153 -15.24 17.11 -1.50
N SER A 154 -15.99 16.87 -2.58
CA SER A 154 -16.38 15.53 -3.01
C SER A 154 -15.17 14.62 -3.27
N TYR A 155 -14.12 15.14 -3.90
CA TYR A 155 -12.86 14.43 -4.08
C TYR A 155 -12.19 14.09 -2.75
N LEU A 156 -12.19 15.01 -1.78
CA LEU A 156 -11.64 14.74 -0.44
C LEU A 156 -12.41 13.64 0.30
N VAL A 157 -13.75 13.68 0.24
CA VAL A 157 -14.61 12.64 0.85
C VAL A 157 -14.31 11.28 0.24
N VAL A 158 -14.19 11.19 -1.08
CA VAL A 158 -13.82 9.93 -1.75
C VAL A 158 -12.40 9.49 -1.37
N GLY A 159 -11.44 10.41 -1.25
CA GLY A 159 -10.09 10.12 -0.77
C GLY A 159 -10.08 9.50 0.63
N VAL A 160 -10.86 10.05 1.56
CA VAL A 160 -10.99 9.51 2.93
C VAL A 160 -11.66 8.13 2.92
N ILE A 161 -12.68 7.91 2.09
CA ILE A 161 -13.30 6.58 1.92
C ILE A 161 -12.28 5.58 1.40
N ILE A 162 -11.46 5.96 0.41
CA ILE A 162 -10.39 5.10 -0.13
C ILE A 162 -9.36 4.78 0.96
N MET A 163 -8.98 5.73 1.81
CA MET A 163 -8.08 5.46 2.95
C MET A 163 -8.67 4.41 3.91
N LEU A 164 -9.98 4.46 4.18
CA LEU A 164 -10.65 3.44 4.97
C LEU A 164 -10.61 2.07 4.28
N LEU A 165 -10.85 2.01 2.97
CA LEU A 165 -10.74 0.78 2.19
C LEU A 165 -9.30 0.24 2.20
N MET A 166 -8.30 1.11 2.08
CA MET A 166 -6.88 0.75 2.21
C MET A 166 -6.55 0.16 3.57
N TYR A 167 -7.16 0.65 4.66
CA TYR A 167 -6.99 0.08 6.00
C TYR A 167 -7.49 -1.37 6.07
N PHE A 168 -8.72 -1.63 5.59
CA PHE A 168 -9.26 -2.99 5.56
C PHE A 168 -8.43 -3.89 4.65
N HIS A 169 -8.04 -3.37 3.50
CA HIS A 169 -7.23 -4.09 2.53
C HIS A 169 -5.82 -4.43 3.04
N GLY A 170 -5.17 -3.47 3.69
CA GLY A 170 -3.87 -3.64 4.34
C GLY A 170 -3.93 -4.66 5.47
N THR A 171 -5.05 -4.72 6.20
CA THR A 171 -5.26 -5.76 7.22
C THR A 171 -5.30 -7.17 6.62
N LEU A 172 -5.91 -7.36 5.44
CA LEU A 172 -5.83 -8.65 4.73
C LEU A 172 -4.38 -9.02 4.37
N GLY A 173 -3.58 -8.04 3.93
CA GLY A 173 -2.15 -8.22 3.67
C GLY A 173 -1.37 -8.58 4.94
N ALA A 174 -1.69 -7.94 6.06
CA ALA A 174 -1.08 -8.24 7.37
C ALA A 174 -1.39 -9.67 7.81
N HIS A 175 -2.61 -10.17 7.62
CA HIS A 175 -2.94 -11.57 7.88
C HIS A 175 -2.12 -12.54 7.01
N LEU A 176 -1.88 -12.21 5.73
CA LEU A 176 -1.02 -13.02 4.85
C LEU A 176 0.40 -13.14 5.38
N ALA A 177 0.98 -12.03 5.84
CA ALA A 177 2.35 -12.01 6.35
C ALA A 177 2.47 -12.65 7.75
N ALA A 178 1.60 -12.30 8.69
CA ALA A 178 1.73 -12.63 10.11
C ALA A 178 0.97 -13.90 10.53
N ASP A 179 -0.24 -14.12 10.00
CA ASP A 179 -1.03 -15.30 10.38
C ASP A 179 -0.77 -16.48 9.46
N PHE A 180 -0.43 -16.23 8.19
CA PHE A 180 -0.20 -17.27 7.19
C PHE A 180 1.27 -17.46 6.84
N GLY A 181 2.18 -16.58 7.30
CA GLY A 181 3.62 -16.71 7.10
C GLY A 181 4.04 -16.57 5.62
N VAL A 182 3.22 -15.93 4.79
CA VAL A 182 3.51 -15.75 3.36
C VAL A 182 4.71 -14.83 3.23
N HIS A 183 5.79 -15.38 2.67
CA HIS A 183 7.10 -14.74 2.53
C HIS A 183 7.74 -14.18 3.81
N ASN A 184 7.29 -14.65 4.97
CA ASN A 184 7.89 -14.36 6.26
C ASN A 184 8.83 -15.51 6.67
N THR A 185 10.14 -15.28 6.57
CA THR A 185 11.16 -16.27 6.91
C THR A 185 11.06 -16.73 8.37
N ALA A 186 10.85 -15.82 9.32
CA ALA A 186 10.80 -16.16 10.73
C ALA A 186 9.62 -17.10 11.03
N ASP A 187 8.44 -16.81 10.47
CA ASP A 187 7.26 -17.66 10.64
C ASP A 187 7.42 -19.03 9.99
N LYS A 188 8.06 -19.10 8.81
CA LYS A 188 8.36 -20.37 8.16
C LYS A 188 9.30 -21.23 9.02
N LEU A 189 10.32 -20.63 9.62
CA LEU A 189 11.28 -21.34 10.48
C LEU A 189 10.65 -21.78 11.81
N LEU A 190 9.83 -20.91 12.42
CA LEU A 190 9.02 -21.27 13.60
C LEU A 190 8.11 -22.46 13.34
N ARG A 191 7.41 -22.48 12.20
CA ARG A 191 6.52 -23.58 11.81
C ARG A 191 7.28 -24.86 11.47
N ALA A 192 8.49 -24.75 10.93
CA ALA A 192 9.37 -25.88 10.69
C ALA A 192 9.99 -26.45 11.99
N GLY A 193 9.68 -25.86 13.16
CA GLY A 193 10.23 -26.28 14.45
C GLY A 193 11.72 -25.98 14.59
N GLN A 194 12.25 -25.06 13.77
CA GLN A 194 13.66 -24.70 13.79
C GLN A 194 13.93 -23.61 14.82
N ASP A 195 15.06 -23.73 15.53
CA ASP A 195 15.48 -22.71 16.49
C ASP A 195 15.99 -21.46 15.75
N ILE A 196 15.16 -20.41 15.79
CA ILE A 196 15.43 -19.12 15.15
C ILE A 196 16.73 -18.50 15.71
N ASN A 197 17.06 -18.75 16.97
CA ASN A 197 18.26 -18.21 17.62
C ASN A 197 19.53 -18.91 17.12
N GLN A 198 19.46 -20.18 16.73
CA GLN A 198 20.62 -20.85 16.11
C GLN A 198 20.88 -20.36 14.68
N ILE A 199 19.83 -19.93 13.97
CA ILE A 199 19.92 -19.51 12.56
C ILE A 199 20.29 -18.03 12.42
N PHE A 200 19.76 -17.15 13.29
CA PHE A 200 19.99 -15.70 13.23
C PHE A 200 20.79 -15.13 14.41
N GLY A 201 20.93 -15.86 15.52
CA GLY A 201 21.63 -15.40 16.73
C GLY A 201 23.15 -15.58 16.70
N ASN A 202 23.69 -16.27 15.69
CA ASN A 202 25.12 -16.27 15.40
C ASN A 202 25.48 -15.06 14.52
N ARG A 203 25.53 -13.88 15.13
CA ARG A 203 26.31 -12.73 14.65
C ARG A 203 27.25 -12.28 15.74
#